data_AF-F2UA37-F1
#
_entry.id   AF-F2UA37-F1
#
_cell.length_a   1.000
_cell.length_b   1.000
_cell.length_c   1.000
_cell.angle_alpha   90.00
_cell.angle_beta   90.00
_cell.angle_gamma   90.00
#
_symmetry.space_group_name_H-M   'P 1'
#
loop_
_entity.id
_entity.type
_entity.pdbx_description
1 polymer ?
#
loop_
_entity_poly.entity_id
_entity_poly.type
_entity_poly.pdbx_seq_one_letter_code
_entity_poly.pdbx_strand_id
1 'polypeptide(L)'
;RWQPQTGKANAKKYFEPLVQQDPQPDGDQGDLFSTTFRGRSIKGCQVQPPKGMKALHLQPTTQTQSDIEERTWAPVNELETLTMWKLESHPQSNDAAVTWPQAAVVAEEAHAPMTSEAMEELEAFHKQQMANGSS
;
A
#
# COMPACT_ATOMS: atom_id res chain seq x y z
N ARG A 1 -30.67 -10.20 -3.35
CA ARG A 1 -29.23 -10.50 -3.59
C ARG A 1 -28.50 -9.18 -3.71
N TRP A 2 -27.50 -8.91 -2.88
CA TRP A 2 -26.75 -7.65 -2.94
C TRP A 2 -25.81 -7.69 -4.15
N GLN A 3 -25.92 -6.71 -5.04
CA GLN A 3 -24.95 -6.52 -6.13
C GLN A 3 -23.94 -5.46 -5.68
N PRO A 4 -22.63 -5.66 -5.93
CA PRO A 4 -21.64 -4.62 -5.72
C PRO A 4 -21.98 -3.41 -6.61
N GLN A 5 -21.87 -2.22 -6.05
CA GLN A 5 -22.14 -0.96 -6.73
C GLN A 5 -20.85 -0.15 -6.75
N THR A 6 -20.53 0.42 -7.91
CA THR A 6 -19.44 1.38 -8.08
C THR A 6 -20.05 2.74 -8.38
N GLY A 7 -19.65 3.78 -7.65
CA GLY A 7 -20.17 5.12 -7.86
C GLY A 7 -20.02 6.03 -6.66
N LYS A 8 -20.68 7.18 -6.71
CA LYS A 8 -20.67 8.18 -5.64
C LYS A 8 -21.37 7.63 -4.39
N ALA A 9 -20.75 7.86 -3.23
CA ALA A 9 -21.33 7.57 -1.92
C ALA A 9 -21.32 8.84 -1.06
N ASN A 10 -22.35 9.00 -0.22
CA ASN A 10 -22.45 10.15 0.69
C ASN A 10 -21.74 9.87 2.02
N ALA A 11 -20.44 9.57 1.96
CA ALA A 11 -19.63 9.20 3.13
C ALA A 11 -19.62 10.30 4.19
N LYS A 12 -19.53 11.58 3.78
CA LYS A 12 -19.60 12.77 4.65
C LYS A 12 -20.84 12.82 5.53
N LYS A 13 -21.97 12.31 5.04
CA LYS A 13 -23.24 12.34 5.79
C LYS A 13 -23.41 11.12 6.69
N TYR A 14 -22.97 9.95 6.26
CA TYR A 14 -23.35 8.68 6.91
C TYR A 14 -22.21 7.90 7.54
N PHE A 15 -20.97 8.13 7.10
CA PHE A 15 -19.81 7.38 7.55
C PHE A 15 -18.91 8.24 8.42
N GLU A 16 -18.41 9.36 7.88
CA GLU A 16 -17.43 10.23 8.55
C GLU A 16 -17.89 10.73 9.93
N PRO A 17 -19.15 11.15 10.16
CA PRO A 17 -19.59 11.61 11.47
C PRO A 17 -19.63 10.51 12.54
N LEU A 18 -19.61 9.24 12.12
CA LEU A 18 -19.61 8.08 13.02
C LEU A 18 -18.21 7.56 13.28
N VAL A 19 -17.17 8.14 12.65
CA VAL A 19 -15.78 7.74 12.88
C VAL A 19 -15.31 8.37 14.19
N GLN A 20 -14.85 7.52 15.09
CA GLN A 20 -14.28 7.90 16.37
C GLN A 20 -12.80 7.51 16.39
N GLN A 21 -11.96 8.36 16.96
CA GLN A 21 -10.57 8.01 17.22
C GLN A 21 -10.52 7.16 18.50
N ASP A 22 -9.91 5.99 18.40
CA ASP A 22 -9.72 5.07 19.52
C ASP A 22 -8.41 5.42 20.25
N PRO A 23 -8.28 5.09 21.55
CA PRO A 23 -7.02 5.25 22.26
C PRO A 23 -5.90 4.48 21.58
N GLN A 24 -4.77 5.15 21.35
CA GLN A 24 -3.59 4.52 20.78
C GLN A 24 -2.88 3.71 21.88
N PRO A 25 -2.59 2.40 21.67
CA PRO A 25 -1.71 1.67 22.55
C PRO A 25 -0.30 2.25 22.46
N ASP A 26 0.51 2.12 23.51
CA ASP A 26 1.92 2.50 23.48
C ASP A 26 2.63 1.75 22.33
N GLY A 27 2.94 2.44 21.22
CA GLY A 27 3.61 1.85 20.06
C GLY A 27 3.50 2.67 18.76
N ASP A 28 4.26 2.24 17.74
CA ASP A 28 4.37 2.87 16.41
C ASP A 28 3.17 2.60 15.46
N GLN A 29 2.04 2.10 15.96
CA GLN A 29 0.85 1.96 15.11
C GLN A 29 0.27 3.34 14.81
N GLY A 30 -0.10 3.61 13.56
CA GLY A 30 -0.77 4.86 13.18
C GLY A 30 -2.11 5.05 13.91
N ASP A 31 -2.75 6.20 13.71
CA ASP A 31 -4.01 6.53 14.37
C ASP A 31 -5.05 5.43 14.23
N LEU A 32 -5.64 5.04 15.37
CA LEU A 32 -6.66 4.00 15.44
C LEU A 32 -8.05 4.61 15.41
N PHE A 33 -8.97 3.96 14.69
CA PHE A 33 -10.34 4.45 14.55
C PHE A 33 -11.36 3.34 14.79
N SER A 34 -12.58 3.74 15.12
CA SER A 34 -13.73 2.84 15.11
C SER A 34 -14.97 3.51 14.54
N THR A 35 -15.82 2.69 13.93
CA THR A 35 -17.15 3.13 13.47
C THR A 35 -18.04 1.91 13.22
N THR A 36 -19.24 2.15 12.70
CA THR A 36 -20.13 1.10 12.23
C THR A 36 -20.39 1.23 10.73
N PHE A 37 -20.40 0.09 10.03
CA PHE A 37 -20.79 0.03 8.63
C PHE A 37 -21.84 -1.06 8.46
N ARG A 38 -23.05 -0.67 8.02
CA ARG A 38 -24.21 -1.55 7.90
C ARG A 38 -24.53 -2.33 9.20
N GLY A 39 -24.40 -1.65 10.35
CA GLY A 39 -24.69 -2.23 11.67
C GLY A 39 -23.61 -3.15 12.23
N ARG A 40 -22.44 -3.23 11.60
CA ARG A 40 -21.30 -4.03 12.08
C ARG A 40 -20.18 -3.11 12.54
N SER A 41 -19.46 -3.52 13.58
CA SER A 41 -18.31 -2.76 14.06
C SER A 41 -17.14 -2.94 13.11
N ILE A 42 -16.54 -1.83 12.69
CA ILE A 42 -15.29 -1.85 11.96
C ILE A 42 -14.27 -0.99 12.70
N LYS A 43 -13.03 -1.44 12.66
CA LYS A 43 -11.90 -0.83 13.31
C LYS A 43 -10.88 -0.46 12.24
N GLY A 44 -10.37 0.76 12.34
CA GLY A 44 -9.47 1.38 11.39
C GLY A 44 -8.05 1.52 11.94
N CYS A 45 -7.08 1.55 11.05
CA CYS A 45 -5.71 1.97 11.34
C CYS A 45 -5.23 2.87 10.19
N GLN A 46 -4.63 4.01 10.52
CA GLN A 46 -4.03 4.89 9.54
C GLN A 46 -2.70 4.33 9.04
N VAL A 47 -2.54 4.33 7.73
CA VAL A 47 -1.33 3.89 7.03
C VAL A 47 -0.82 5.05 6.18
N GLN A 48 0.47 5.31 6.24
CA GLN A 48 1.14 6.32 5.44
C GLN A 48 1.81 5.67 4.22
N PRO A 49 1.92 6.38 3.07
CA PRO A 49 2.78 5.97 1.98
C PRO A 49 4.25 5.81 2.46
N PRO A 50 5.06 4.96 1.81
CA PRO A 50 6.48 4.86 2.10
C PRO A 50 7.18 6.22 2.00
N LYS A 51 8.22 6.43 2.80
CA LYS A 51 9.00 7.67 2.78
C LYS A 51 9.52 7.96 1.37
N GLY A 52 9.29 9.19 0.89
CA GLY A 52 9.70 9.59 -0.46
C GLY A 52 8.73 9.19 -1.57
N MET A 53 7.67 8.43 -1.26
CA MET A 53 6.64 8.02 -2.20
C MET A 53 5.32 8.77 -1.96
N LYS A 54 4.49 8.82 -3.01
CA LYS A 54 3.17 9.47 -3.00
C LYS A 54 2.09 8.47 -3.36
N ALA A 55 0.98 8.48 -2.63
CA ALA A 55 -0.21 7.74 -3.01
C ALA A 55 -1.11 8.60 -3.90
N LEU A 56 -1.47 8.10 -5.08
CA LEU A 56 -2.26 8.82 -6.07
C LEU A 56 -3.59 8.11 -6.34
N HIS A 57 -4.68 8.86 -6.35
CA HIS A 57 -5.96 8.39 -6.89
C HIS A 57 -6.00 8.71 -8.39
N LEU A 58 -5.97 7.66 -9.23
CA LEU A 58 -6.00 7.79 -10.68
C LEU A 58 -7.42 7.54 -11.22
N GLN A 59 -7.80 8.29 -12.24
CA GLN A 59 -9.01 8.02 -13.03
C GLN A 59 -8.69 7.93 -14.52
N PRO A 60 -9.44 7.11 -15.28
CA PRO A 60 -9.27 7.05 -16.73
C PRO A 60 -9.58 8.41 -17.36
N THR A 61 -8.70 8.87 -18.25
CA THR A 61 -8.88 10.13 -19.00
C THR A 61 -9.81 9.99 -20.19
N THR A 62 -9.94 8.78 -20.74
CA THR A 62 -10.86 8.44 -21.82
C THR A 62 -11.82 7.33 -21.40
N GLN A 63 -13.11 7.51 -21.67
CA GLN A 63 -14.06 6.41 -21.74
C GLN A 63 -13.92 5.79 -23.13
N THR A 64 -12.91 4.95 -23.32
CA THR A 64 -12.63 4.33 -24.62
C THR A 64 -13.83 3.49 -25.07
N GLN A 65 -14.46 3.87 -26.19
CA GLN A 65 -15.51 3.10 -26.86
C GLN A 65 -14.95 2.11 -27.90
N SER A 66 -13.63 2.06 -28.11
CA SER A 66 -12.98 1.16 -29.06
C SER A 66 -11.75 0.47 -28.47
N ASP A 67 -11.45 -0.74 -28.94
CA ASP A 67 -10.33 -1.57 -28.50
C ASP A 67 -8.95 -1.10 -29.03
N ILE A 68 -8.92 -0.01 -29.81
CA ILE A 68 -7.71 0.51 -30.49
C ILE A 68 -7.09 1.67 -29.71
N GLU A 69 -7.86 2.37 -28.87
CA GLU A 69 -7.36 3.50 -28.10
C GLU A 69 -6.61 3.04 -26.84
N GLU A 70 -5.37 3.50 -26.69
CA GLU A 70 -4.58 3.23 -25.49
C GLU A 70 -5.23 3.90 -24.27
N ARG A 71 -5.57 3.09 -23.25
CA ARG A 71 -6.19 3.59 -22.02
C ARG A 71 -5.20 4.45 -21.25
N THR A 72 -5.50 5.73 -21.12
CA THR A 72 -4.71 6.67 -20.32
C THR A 72 -5.35 6.93 -18.97
N TRP A 73 -4.53 7.28 -17.98
CA TRP A 73 -4.94 7.57 -16.60
C TRP A 73 -4.33 8.89 -16.16
N ALA A 74 -5.09 9.69 -15.40
CA ALA A 74 -4.60 10.93 -14.82
C ALA A 74 -4.80 10.95 -13.29
N PRO A 75 -3.89 11.61 -12.55
CA PRO A 75 -4.07 11.81 -11.13
C PRO A 75 -5.21 12.79 -10.88
N VAL A 76 -6.15 12.37 -10.03
CA VAL A 76 -7.24 13.22 -9.55
C VAL A 76 -6.82 13.92 -8.29
N ASN A 77 -6.27 13.17 -7.32
CA ASN A 77 -5.82 13.68 -6.03
C ASN A 77 -4.60 12.89 -5.52
N GLU A 78 -3.80 13.54 -4.69
CA GLU A 78 -2.76 12.92 -3.85
C GLU A 78 -3.35 12.60 -2.46
N LEU A 79 -2.97 11.46 -1.90
CA LEU A 79 -3.40 10.98 -0.59
C LEU A 79 -2.20 10.99 0.35
N GLU A 80 -2.29 11.78 1.43
CA GLU A 80 -1.27 11.82 2.47
C GLU A 80 -1.31 10.57 3.34
N THR A 81 -2.51 10.06 3.61
CA THR A 81 -2.74 8.88 4.45
C THR A 81 -3.94 8.08 3.93
N LEU A 82 -4.00 6.81 4.30
CA LEU A 82 -5.14 5.95 4.05
C LEU A 82 -5.57 5.25 5.34
N THR A 83 -6.87 5.18 5.61
CA THR A 83 -7.39 4.39 6.73
C THR A 83 -7.78 3.01 6.24
N MET A 84 -7.07 1.98 6.73
CA MET A 84 -7.40 0.59 6.46
C MET A 84 -8.45 0.12 7.47
N TRP A 85 -9.57 -0.39 6.99
CA TRP A 85 -10.67 -0.85 7.84
C TRP A 85 -10.74 -2.38 7.88
N LYS A 86 -10.87 -2.93 9.08
CA LYS A 86 -11.05 -4.35 9.36
C LYS A 86 -12.26 -4.56 10.25
N LEU A 87 -12.86 -5.74 10.11
CA LEU A 87 -14.06 -6.12 10.83
C LEU A 87 -13.74 -6.50 12.28
N GLU A 88 -14.46 -5.91 13.24
CA GLU A 88 -14.41 -6.19 14.69
C GLU A 88 -13.04 -6.07 15.41
N SER A 89 -11.94 -5.80 14.70
CA SER A 89 -10.58 -5.71 15.27
C SER A 89 -9.70 -4.77 14.44
N HIS A 90 -8.77 -4.04 15.07
CA HIS A 90 -7.87 -3.16 14.34
C HIS A 90 -6.98 -3.98 13.38
N PRO A 91 -6.69 -3.45 12.18
CA PRO A 91 -5.62 -4.01 11.35
C PRO A 91 -4.31 -4.10 12.14
N GLN A 92 -3.59 -5.19 11.96
CA GLN A 92 -2.32 -5.50 12.61
C GLN A 92 -1.16 -5.35 11.63
N SER A 93 0.06 -5.27 12.15
CA SER A 93 1.28 -5.09 11.34
C SER A 93 1.60 -6.24 10.39
N ASN A 94 0.93 -7.39 10.51
CA ASN A 94 1.06 -8.53 9.60
C ASN A 94 -0.11 -8.65 8.60
N ASP A 95 -1.12 -7.78 8.69
CA ASP A 95 -2.22 -7.77 7.72
C ASP A 95 -1.72 -7.21 6.39
N ALA A 96 -2.00 -7.89 5.28
CA ALA A 96 -1.57 -7.48 3.94
C ALA A 96 -2.00 -6.05 3.56
N ALA A 97 -3.16 -5.61 4.06
CA ALA A 97 -3.67 -4.25 3.87
C ALA A 97 -2.82 -3.17 4.58
N VAL A 98 -2.01 -3.55 5.57
CA VAL A 98 -1.11 -2.64 6.31
C VAL A 98 0.33 -2.77 5.79
N THR A 99 0.75 -3.97 5.37
CA THR A 99 2.14 -4.24 4.98
C THR A 99 2.50 -3.87 3.53
N TRP A 100 1.51 -3.57 2.68
CA TRP A 100 1.78 -3.22 1.28
C TRP A 100 2.81 -2.08 1.08
N PRO A 101 2.93 -1.04 1.95
CA PRO A 101 3.97 -0.02 1.79
C PRO A 101 5.38 -0.60 1.87
N GLN A 102 5.59 -1.63 2.71
CA GLN A 102 6.88 -2.30 2.85
C GLN A 102 7.34 -2.95 1.55
N ALA A 103 6.42 -3.43 0.72
CA ALA A 103 6.76 -4.06 -0.56
C ALA A 103 7.49 -3.08 -1.50
N ALA A 104 7.13 -1.79 -1.47
CA ALA A 104 7.78 -0.79 -2.30
C ALA A 104 9.21 -0.49 -1.83
N VAL A 105 9.44 -0.47 -0.51
CA VAL A 105 10.79 -0.31 0.08
C VAL A 105 11.69 -1.48 -0.29
N VAL A 106 11.18 -2.71 -0.14
CA VAL A 106 11.92 -3.92 -0.52
C VAL A 106 12.24 -3.92 -2.02
N ALA A 107 11.30 -3.49 -2.86
CA ALA A 107 11.53 -3.40 -4.30
C ALA A 107 12.61 -2.37 -4.66
N GLU A 108 12.64 -1.22 -3.98
CA GLU A 108 13.68 -0.20 -4.17
C GLU A 108 15.07 -0.75 -3.87
N GLU A 109 15.22 -1.46 -2.75
CA GLU A 109 16.49 -2.10 -2.37
C GLU A 109 16.87 -3.23 -3.33
N ALA A 110 15.92 -4.10 -3.69
CA ALA A 110 16.18 -5.25 -4.57
C ALA A 110 16.52 -4.85 -6.00
N HIS A 111 16.03 -3.71 -6.47
CA HIS A 111 16.30 -3.18 -7.81
C HIS A 111 17.37 -2.08 -7.83
N ALA A 112 18.03 -1.82 -6.69
CA ALA A 112 19.12 -0.86 -6.63
C ALA A 112 20.26 -1.25 -7.60
N PRO A 113 20.89 -0.28 -8.29
CA PRO A 113 22.03 -0.57 -9.15
C PRO A 113 23.15 -1.24 -8.37
N MET A 114 23.75 -2.27 -8.96
CA MET A 114 24.90 -2.95 -8.38
C MET A 114 26.11 -2.01 -8.37
N THR A 115 26.78 -1.89 -7.22
CA THR A 115 27.98 -1.04 -7.10
C THR A 115 29.19 -1.72 -7.73
N SER A 116 30.21 -0.93 -8.12
CA SER A 116 31.47 -1.47 -8.64
C SER A 116 32.17 -2.37 -7.62
N GLU A 117 32.11 -2.01 -6.33
CA GLU A 117 32.64 -2.80 -5.22
C GLU A 117 31.93 -4.15 -5.10
N ALA A 118 30.59 -4.17 -5.13
CA ALA A 118 29.83 -5.42 -5.10
C ALA A 118 30.11 -6.31 -6.33
N MET A 119 30.40 -5.70 -7.48
CA MET A 119 30.78 -6.42 -8.70
C MET A 119 32.17 -7.04 -8.57
N GLU A 120 33.15 -6.31 -8.03
CA GLU A 120 34.48 -6.81 -7.75
C GLU A 120 34.47 -7.95 -6.73
N GLU A 121 33.67 -7.84 -5.66
CA GLU A 121 33.48 -8.90 -4.67
C GLU A 121 32.86 -10.16 -5.29
N LEU A 122 31.85 -9.99 -6.15
CA LEU A 122 31.21 -11.12 -6.84
C LEU A 122 32.20 -11.83 -7.78
N GLU A 123 33.03 -11.06 -8.51
CA GLU A 123 34.09 -11.62 -9.35
C GLU A 123 35.15 -12.36 -8.53
N ALA A 124 35.57 -11.79 -7.40
CA ALA A 124 36.53 -12.41 -6.49
C ALA A 124 35.98 -13.74 -5.92
N PHE A 125 34.72 -13.74 -5.48
CA PHE A 125 34.03 -14.93 -4.99
C PHE A 125 33.93 -16.01 -6.08
N HIS A 126 33.55 -15.63 -7.31
CA HIS A 126 33.48 -16.56 -8.44
C HIS A 126 34.84 -17.19 -8.75
N LYS A 127 35.92 -16.40 -8.79
CA LYS A 127 37.29 -16.91 -8.99
C LYS A 127 37.70 -17.90 -7.90
N GLN A 128 37.35 -17.63 -6.64
CA GLN A 128 37.66 -18.52 -5.52
C GLN A 128 36.89 -19.86 -5.59
N GLN A 129 35.62 -19.83 -6.00
CA GLN A 129 34.83 -21.06 -6.22
C GLN A 129 35.41 -21.93 -7.34
N MET A 130 35.83 -21.31 -8.45
CA MET A 130 36.46 -22.04 -9.57
C MET A 130 37.81 -22.65 -9.17
N ALA A 131 38.57 -21.97 -8.31
CA ALA A 131 39.83 -22.49 -7.77
C ALA A 131 39.60 -23.67 -6.79
N ASN A 132 38.55 -23.61 -5.97
CA ASN A 132 38.24 -24.65 -4.98
C ASN A 132 37.52 -25.88 -5.57
N GLY A 133 36.78 -25.72 -6.67
CA GLY A 133 36.06 -26.82 -7.34
C GLY A 133 36.87 -27.62 -8.36
N SER A 134 38.15 -27.28 -8.57
CA SER A 134 39.06 -27.96 -9.50
C SER A 134 39.96 -29.02 -8.83
N SER A 135 39.58 -29.55 -7.67
CA SER A 135 40.30 -30.60 -6.94
C SER A 135 39.52 -31.90 -6.81
#